data_AF-A0AAP8SVL3-F1
#
_entry.id   AF-A0AAP8SVL3-F1
#
_cell.length_a   1.000
_cell.length_b   1.000
_cell.length_c   1.000
_cell.angle_alpha   90.00
_cell.angle_beta   90.00
_cell.angle_gamma   90.00
#
_symmetry.space_group_name_H-M   'P 1'
#
loop_
_entity.id
_entity.type
_entity.pdbx_description
1 polymer ?
#
loop_
_entity_poly.entity_id
_entity_poly.type
_entity_poly.pdbx_seq_one_letter_code
_entity_poly.pdbx_strand_id
1 'polypeptide(L)'
;MIVAICLLVVGLIMLVWSADRLVFGSAALARNFGISPLVIGMTILAMGSSAPEMMVSATAALEGKTDTAVGNVLGSNIANIALILGITALVKPLSVSSGVLRRELPLMIGVTLVAGGIMWNHYLGFMEGVLLVVLFAAFIITMLRISRAEKLKGDTMISEQESEVPDGVENKKAIFWVVVGLIVLPISADLLVNNAVIIAKYFGMSDLVIGLTIIAVGTSLPELAASLAGVMKGEDDMAVGNIIGSNVFNILAVMGIPGLLNPSFLNEDAMNRDFWVMLGVSLLLVVMALGKSRSINRIEGSILFLLFIAYQGYLIMNV
;
A
#
# COMPACT_ATOMS: atom_id res chain seq x y z
N MET A 1 -24.60 -15.46 1.82
CA MET A 1 -24.31 -14.01 1.86
C MET A 1 -23.83 -13.56 3.23
N ILE A 2 -24.67 -13.56 4.28
CA ILE A 2 -24.28 -13.07 5.63
C ILE A 2 -23.00 -13.75 6.15
N VAL A 3 -22.91 -15.08 6.04
CA VAL A 3 -21.70 -15.83 6.43
C VAL A 3 -20.45 -15.32 5.71
N ALA A 4 -20.53 -15.06 4.41
CA ALA A 4 -19.39 -14.56 3.64
C ALA A 4 -18.97 -13.15 4.09
N ILE A 5 -19.93 -12.27 4.38
CA ILE A 5 -19.64 -10.94 4.93
C ILE A 5 -18.94 -11.05 6.29
N CYS A 6 -19.46 -11.90 7.19
CA CYS A 6 -18.83 -12.13 8.49
C CYS A 6 -17.40 -12.69 8.35
N LEU A 7 -17.19 -13.67 7.47
CA LEU A 7 -15.88 -14.27 7.22
C LEU A 7 -14.92 -13.29 6.55
N LEU A 8 -15.40 -12.40 5.67
CA LEU A 8 -14.61 -11.33 5.09
C LEU A 8 -14.11 -10.36 6.16
N VAL A 9 -15.00 -9.91 7.05
CA VAL A 9 -14.64 -9.01 8.15
C VAL A 9 -13.65 -9.66 9.11
N VAL A 10 -13.90 -10.92 9.49
CA VAL A 10 -12.97 -11.69 10.34
C VAL A 10 -11.63 -11.88 9.64
N GLY A 11 -11.63 -12.24 8.36
CA GLY A 11 -10.43 -12.37 7.54
C GLY A 11 -9.62 -11.09 7.50
N LEU A 12 -10.26 -9.94 7.30
CA LEU A 12 -9.60 -8.64 7.30
C LEU A 12 -8.98 -8.31 8.67
N ILE A 13 -9.73 -8.49 9.75
CA ILE A 13 -9.22 -8.24 11.11
C ILE A 13 -8.00 -9.12 11.40
N MET A 14 -8.09 -10.42 11.08
CA MET A 14 -6.97 -11.35 11.29
C MET A 14 -5.79 -11.04 10.38
N LEU A 15 -6.02 -10.59 9.14
CA LEU A 15 -4.98 -10.21 8.18
C LEU A 15 -4.16 -9.04 8.72
N VAL A 16 -4.82 -7.94 9.11
CA VAL A 16 -4.17 -6.76 9.67
C VAL A 16 -3.44 -7.10 10.96
N TRP A 17 -4.11 -7.82 11.87
CA TRP A 17 -3.51 -8.21 13.14
C TRP A 17 -2.27 -9.10 12.96
N SER A 18 -2.34 -10.09 12.08
CA SER A 18 -1.22 -11.00 11.85
C SER A 18 -0.06 -10.34 11.10
N ALA A 19 -0.33 -9.41 10.20
CA ALA A 19 0.69 -8.55 9.58
C ALA A 19 1.43 -7.73 10.64
N ASP A 20 0.72 -7.04 11.52
CA ASP A 20 1.32 -6.28 12.63
C ASP A 20 2.21 -7.16 13.52
N ARG A 21 1.73 -8.36 13.90
CA ARG A 21 2.53 -9.31 14.70
C ARG A 21 3.76 -9.84 13.97
N LEU A 22 3.64 -10.14 12.68
CA LEU A 22 4.76 -10.57 11.86
C LEU A 22 5.84 -9.50 11.79
N VAL A 23 5.44 -8.25 11.54
CA VAL A 23 6.33 -7.09 11.43
C VAL A 23 6.99 -6.81 12.78
N PHE A 24 6.21 -6.79 13.86
CA PHE A 24 6.72 -6.62 15.23
C PHE A 24 7.78 -7.67 15.58
N GLY A 25 7.49 -8.96 15.35
CA GLY A 25 8.42 -10.05 15.62
C GLY A 25 9.68 -9.97 14.76
N SER A 26 9.53 -9.63 13.48
CA SER A 26 10.64 -9.51 12.53
C SER A 26 11.56 -8.33 12.87
N ALA A 27 10.98 -7.18 13.22
CA ALA A 27 11.73 -6.00 13.64
C ALA A 27 12.50 -6.23 14.94
N ALA A 28 11.86 -6.88 15.92
CA ALA A 28 12.51 -7.25 17.18
C ALA A 28 13.69 -8.22 16.96
N LEU A 29 13.52 -9.26 16.13
CA LEU A 29 14.60 -10.20 15.82
C LEU A 29 15.75 -9.53 15.07
N ALA A 30 15.45 -8.71 14.06
CA ALA A 30 16.45 -7.97 13.32
C ALA A 30 17.32 -7.10 14.26
N ARG A 31 16.66 -6.41 15.21
CA ARG A 31 17.37 -5.60 16.21
C ARG A 31 18.25 -6.45 17.11
N ASN A 32 17.75 -7.57 17.61
CA ASN A 32 18.50 -8.48 18.47
C ASN A 32 19.71 -9.11 17.75
N PHE A 33 19.68 -9.21 16.43
CA PHE A 33 20.81 -9.62 15.59
C PHE A 33 21.75 -8.47 15.19
N GLY A 34 21.58 -7.28 15.76
CA GLY A 34 22.49 -6.14 15.56
C GLY A 34 22.23 -5.35 14.28
N ILE A 35 21.08 -5.55 13.62
CA ILE A 35 20.67 -4.68 12.51
C ILE A 35 20.27 -3.31 13.09
N SER A 36 20.79 -2.23 12.51
CA SER A 36 20.54 -0.88 13.02
C SER A 36 19.06 -0.51 12.90
N PRO A 37 18.45 0.19 13.90
CA PRO A 37 17.05 0.61 13.86
C PRO A 37 16.64 1.33 12.57
N LEU A 38 17.50 2.20 12.03
CA LEU A 38 17.29 2.84 10.73
C LEU A 38 16.99 1.86 9.58
N VAL A 39 17.77 0.78 9.48
CA VAL A 39 17.59 -0.21 8.41
C VAL A 39 16.28 -0.96 8.62
N ILE A 40 15.96 -1.30 9.87
CA ILE A 40 14.70 -1.98 10.22
C ILE A 40 13.50 -1.11 9.87
N GLY A 41 13.51 0.17 10.24
CA GLY A 41 12.44 1.11 9.94
C GLY A 41 12.22 1.27 8.43
N MET A 42 13.31 1.50 7.69
CA MET A 42 13.27 1.71 6.23
C MET A 42 13.00 0.43 5.41
N THR A 43 12.99 -0.75 6.05
CA THR A 43 12.77 -2.02 5.34
C THR A 43 11.61 -2.80 5.96
N ILE A 44 11.80 -3.42 7.12
CA ILE A 44 10.80 -4.30 7.75
C ILE A 44 9.53 -3.53 8.12
N LEU A 45 9.65 -2.35 8.74
CA LEU A 45 8.47 -1.56 9.10
C LEU A 45 7.80 -0.97 7.86
N ALA A 46 8.58 -0.40 6.93
CA ALA A 46 8.08 0.17 5.68
C ALA A 46 7.37 -0.87 4.77
N MET A 47 7.90 -2.09 4.67
CA MET A 47 7.22 -3.19 3.97
C MET A 47 6.06 -3.75 4.77
N GLY A 48 6.11 -3.59 6.10
CA GLY A 48 5.15 -4.16 7.02
C GLY A 48 3.75 -3.59 6.88
N SER A 49 3.62 -2.30 6.58
CA SER A 49 2.33 -1.68 6.30
C SER A 49 1.66 -2.31 5.07
N SER A 50 2.42 -2.59 4.02
CA SER A 50 1.92 -3.22 2.78
C SER A 50 1.94 -4.75 2.78
N ALA A 51 2.24 -5.39 3.93
CA ALA A 51 2.22 -6.84 4.05
C ALA A 51 0.83 -7.47 3.77
N PRO A 52 -0.30 -6.85 4.21
CA PRO A 52 -1.64 -7.29 3.83
C PRO A 52 -1.83 -7.32 2.31
N GLU A 53 -1.49 -6.24 1.60
CA GLU A 53 -1.59 -6.12 0.14
C GLU A 53 -0.74 -7.17 -0.58
N MET A 54 0.51 -7.36 -0.13
CA MET A 54 1.41 -8.38 -0.67
C MET A 54 0.81 -9.77 -0.52
N MET A 55 0.31 -10.12 0.67
CA MET A 55 -0.24 -11.44 0.94
C MET A 55 -1.52 -11.70 0.15
N VAL A 56 -2.42 -10.72 0.09
CA VAL A 56 -3.67 -10.82 -0.68
C VAL A 56 -3.39 -10.97 -2.17
N SER A 57 -2.46 -10.18 -2.72
CA SER A 57 -2.10 -10.24 -4.14
C SER A 57 -1.38 -11.55 -4.48
N ALA A 58 -0.52 -12.05 -3.58
CA ALA A 58 0.10 -13.37 -3.72
C ALA A 58 -0.95 -14.48 -3.73
N THR A 59 -1.89 -14.44 -2.79
CA THR A 59 -2.95 -15.46 -2.65
C THR A 59 -3.86 -15.47 -3.88
N ALA A 60 -4.31 -14.28 -4.33
CA ALA A 60 -5.12 -14.16 -5.53
C ALA A 60 -4.38 -14.66 -6.78
N ALA A 61 -3.09 -14.36 -6.94
CA ALA A 61 -2.29 -14.87 -8.06
C ALA A 61 -2.13 -16.40 -8.02
N LEU A 62 -1.87 -16.98 -6.84
CA LEU A 62 -1.77 -18.44 -6.67
C LEU A 62 -3.09 -19.15 -6.98
N GLU A 63 -4.23 -18.49 -6.77
CA GLU A 63 -5.56 -18.98 -7.15
C GLU A 63 -5.92 -18.72 -8.63
N GLY A 64 -5.02 -18.14 -9.42
CA GLY A 64 -5.25 -17.82 -10.83
C GLY A 64 -6.13 -16.58 -11.06
N LYS A 65 -6.29 -15.72 -10.06
CA LYS A 65 -7.10 -14.48 -10.10
C LYS A 65 -6.20 -13.25 -10.19
N THR A 66 -5.36 -13.18 -11.22
CA THR A 66 -4.40 -12.07 -11.42
C THR A 66 -5.09 -10.71 -11.51
N ASP A 67 -6.28 -10.63 -12.11
CA ASP A 67 -7.08 -9.39 -12.15
C ASP A 67 -7.44 -8.88 -10.75
N THR A 68 -7.74 -9.78 -9.81
CA THR A 68 -7.98 -9.39 -8.41
C THR A 68 -6.71 -8.85 -7.76
N ALA A 69 -5.55 -9.46 -8.02
CA ALA A 69 -4.26 -8.99 -7.51
C ALA A 69 -3.88 -7.61 -8.07
N VAL A 70 -4.02 -7.40 -9.38
CA VAL A 70 -3.74 -6.11 -10.03
C VAL A 70 -4.77 -5.05 -9.59
N GLY A 71 -6.05 -5.44 -9.50
CA GLY A 71 -7.10 -4.59 -8.98
C GLY A 71 -6.83 -4.13 -7.55
N ASN A 72 -6.31 -5.02 -6.69
CA ASN A 72 -5.87 -4.65 -5.35
C ASN A 72 -4.78 -3.57 -5.40
N VAL A 73 -3.76 -3.72 -6.25
CA VAL A 73 -2.69 -2.71 -6.38
C VAL A 73 -3.20 -1.36 -6.84
N LEU A 74 -3.95 -1.33 -7.96
CA LEU A 74 -4.47 -0.08 -8.51
C LEU A 74 -5.44 0.58 -7.53
N GLY A 75 -6.33 -0.23 -6.94
CA GLY A 75 -7.33 0.20 -5.99
C GLY A 75 -6.70 0.78 -4.74
N SER A 76 -5.69 0.12 -4.16
CA SER A 76 -4.99 0.60 -2.96
C SER A 76 -4.26 1.91 -3.26
N ASN A 77 -3.67 2.08 -4.44
CA ASN A 77 -3.04 3.35 -4.81
C ASN A 77 -4.04 4.51 -4.97
N ILE A 78 -5.19 4.21 -5.58
CA ILE A 78 -6.30 5.17 -5.69
C ILE A 78 -6.86 5.48 -4.29
N ALA A 79 -7.07 4.48 -3.44
CA ALA A 79 -7.57 4.65 -2.08
C ALA A 79 -6.59 5.47 -1.23
N ASN A 80 -5.29 5.16 -1.26
CA ASN A 80 -4.26 5.88 -0.55
C ASN A 80 -4.29 7.40 -0.84
N ILE A 81 -4.43 7.77 -2.12
CA ILE A 81 -4.47 9.18 -2.50
C ILE A 81 -5.86 9.79 -2.32
N ALA A 82 -6.90 9.17 -2.86
CA ALA A 82 -8.21 9.79 -2.95
C ALA A 82 -9.01 9.62 -1.65
N LEU A 83 -8.95 8.44 -1.02
CA LEU A 83 -9.65 8.15 0.23
C LEU A 83 -8.82 8.59 1.45
N ILE A 84 -7.59 8.10 1.60
CA ILE A 84 -6.83 8.24 2.84
C ILE A 84 -6.32 9.67 3.01
N LEU A 85 -5.55 10.21 2.04
CA LEU A 85 -5.17 11.63 2.09
C LEU A 85 -6.40 12.54 2.10
N GLY A 86 -7.45 12.19 1.36
CA GLY A 86 -8.72 12.92 1.35
C GLY A 86 -9.31 13.08 2.74
N ILE A 87 -9.57 11.98 3.45
CA ILE A 87 -10.09 11.96 4.82
C ILE A 87 -9.13 12.64 5.79
N THR A 88 -7.83 12.35 5.68
CA THR A 88 -6.82 12.88 6.60
C THR A 88 -6.74 14.41 6.50
N ALA A 89 -6.75 14.95 5.27
CA ALA A 89 -6.78 16.39 5.02
C ALA A 89 -8.08 17.09 5.46
N LEU A 90 -9.21 16.37 5.44
CA LEU A 90 -10.49 16.86 6.00
C LEU A 90 -10.38 17.04 7.52
N VAL A 91 -9.75 16.09 8.21
CA VAL A 91 -9.52 16.17 9.67
C VAL A 91 -8.60 17.34 9.97
N LYS A 92 -7.42 17.37 9.36
CA LYS A 92 -6.42 18.43 9.56
C LYS A 92 -5.63 18.68 8.26
N PRO A 93 -5.46 19.95 7.83
CA PRO A 93 -4.64 20.28 6.67
C PRO A 93 -3.22 19.71 6.79
N LEU A 94 -2.71 19.11 5.72
CA LEU A 94 -1.44 18.37 5.74
C LEU A 94 -0.34 19.21 5.12
N SER A 95 0.73 19.51 5.86
CA SER A 95 1.94 20.06 5.26
C SER A 95 2.64 19.01 4.40
N VAL A 96 3.27 19.46 3.31
CA VAL A 96 4.08 18.60 2.46
C VAL A 96 5.54 19.07 2.52
N SER A 97 6.40 18.20 3.04
CA SER A 97 7.83 18.49 3.15
C SER A 97 8.50 18.67 1.79
N SER A 98 9.62 19.40 1.78
CA SER A 98 10.38 19.60 0.55
C SER A 98 11.03 18.31 0.02
N GLY A 99 11.34 17.36 0.91
CA GLY A 99 11.84 16.03 0.54
C GLY A 99 10.79 15.24 -0.23
N VAL A 100 9.56 15.19 0.29
CA VAL A 100 8.41 14.54 -0.38
C VAL A 100 8.20 15.15 -1.77
N LEU A 101 8.18 16.48 -1.87
CA LEU A 101 7.90 17.19 -3.12
C LEU A 101 8.95 16.98 -4.21
N ARG A 102 10.24 16.93 -3.84
CA ARG A 102 11.36 16.88 -4.79
C ARG A 102 11.83 15.47 -5.12
N ARG A 103 11.56 14.50 -4.24
CA ARG A 103 12.07 13.13 -4.35
C ARG A 103 10.95 12.11 -4.49
N GLU A 104 10.00 12.09 -3.56
CA GLU A 104 9.04 10.99 -3.44
C GLU A 104 7.89 11.12 -4.44
N LEU A 105 7.34 12.33 -4.63
CA LEU A 105 6.31 12.57 -5.64
C LEU A 105 6.81 12.31 -7.08
N PRO A 106 7.97 12.84 -7.53
CA PRO A 106 8.49 12.52 -8.85
C PRO A 106 8.76 11.02 -9.05
N LEU A 107 9.26 10.35 -8.01
CA LEU A 107 9.48 8.92 -8.04
C LEU A 107 8.16 8.15 -8.18
N MET A 108 7.14 8.49 -7.39
CA MET A 108 5.81 7.89 -7.47
C MET A 108 5.23 8.04 -8.88
N ILE A 109 5.30 9.23 -9.47
CA ILE A 109 4.86 9.43 -10.87
C ILE A 109 5.67 8.58 -11.84
N GLY A 110 7.00 8.54 -11.72
CA GLY A 110 7.85 7.72 -12.57
C GLY A 110 7.50 6.24 -12.52
N VAL A 111 7.30 5.70 -11.31
CA VAL A 111 6.90 4.31 -11.07
C VAL A 111 5.49 4.03 -11.60
N THR A 112 4.54 4.96 -11.42
CA THR A 112 3.22 4.89 -12.04
C THR A 112 3.31 4.82 -13.56
N LEU A 113 4.14 5.64 -14.20
CA LEU A 113 4.32 5.57 -15.65
C LEU A 113 4.95 4.24 -16.11
N VAL A 114 5.87 3.67 -15.33
CA VAL A 114 6.41 2.32 -15.59
C VAL A 114 5.30 1.27 -15.52
N ALA A 115 4.41 1.34 -14.53
CA ALA A 115 3.24 0.45 -14.45
C ALA A 115 2.34 0.57 -15.69
N GLY A 116 2.06 1.79 -16.15
CA GLY A 116 1.30 2.02 -17.38
C GLY A 116 1.97 1.44 -18.63
N GLY A 117 3.30 1.53 -18.72
CA GLY A 117 4.07 0.91 -19.79
C GLY A 117 4.00 -0.62 -19.78
N ILE A 118 4.06 -1.23 -18.59
CA ILE A 118 3.90 -2.68 -18.38
C ILE A 118 2.49 -3.14 -18.77
N MET A 119 1.47 -2.40 -18.36
CA MET A 119 0.06 -2.78 -18.57
C MET A 119 -0.48 -2.42 -19.96
N TRP A 120 0.30 -1.72 -20.79
CA TRP A 120 -0.13 -1.17 -22.08
C TRP A 120 -0.68 -2.22 -23.04
N ASN A 121 -0.11 -3.42 -23.06
CA ASN A 121 -0.52 -4.54 -23.91
C ASN A 121 -1.52 -5.48 -23.22
N HIS A 122 -2.08 -5.08 -22.07
CA HIS A 122 -2.98 -5.87 -21.24
C HIS A 122 -2.40 -7.23 -20.80
N TYR A 123 -1.08 -7.34 -20.68
CA TYR A 123 -0.42 -8.57 -20.26
C TYR A 123 0.63 -8.30 -19.19
N LEU A 124 0.48 -8.92 -18.03
CA LEU A 124 1.48 -8.89 -16.96
C LEU A 124 2.30 -10.18 -17.01
N GLY A 125 3.48 -10.12 -17.60
CA GLY A 125 4.36 -11.26 -17.75
C GLY A 125 5.34 -11.45 -16.59
N PHE A 126 6.04 -12.58 -16.64
CA PHE A 126 7.09 -12.90 -15.67
C PHE A 126 8.25 -11.90 -15.71
N MET A 127 8.63 -11.43 -16.90
CA MET A 127 9.75 -10.50 -17.05
C MET A 127 9.42 -9.12 -16.49
N GLU A 128 8.18 -8.68 -16.65
CA GLU A 128 7.65 -7.47 -16.04
C GLU A 128 7.62 -7.60 -14.51
N GLY A 129 7.23 -8.77 -13.98
CA GLY A 129 7.32 -9.07 -12.54
C GLY A 129 8.75 -9.00 -12.00
N VAL A 130 9.72 -9.62 -12.70
CA VAL A 130 11.15 -9.54 -12.34
C VAL A 130 11.65 -8.09 -12.38
N LEU A 131 11.29 -7.34 -13.43
CA LEU A 131 11.65 -5.93 -13.55
C LEU A 131 11.17 -5.12 -12.35
N LEU A 132 9.89 -5.26 -11.97
CA LEU A 132 9.31 -4.56 -10.83
C LEU A 132 10.04 -4.89 -9.51
N VAL A 133 10.37 -6.16 -9.26
CA VAL A 133 11.13 -6.57 -8.08
C VAL A 133 12.57 -6.05 -8.08
N VAL A 134 13.23 -5.99 -9.24
CA VAL A 134 14.57 -5.39 -9.36
C VAL A 134 14.51 -3.88 -9.10
N LEU A 135 13.52 -3.19 -9.64
CA LEU A 135 13.28 -1.77 -9.37
C LEU A 135 12.95 -1.54 -7.89
N PHE A 136 12.19 -2.43 -7.27
CA PHE A 136 11.91 -2.40 -5.84
C PHE A 136 13.18 -2.50 -5.00
N ALA A 137 14.06 -3.46 -5.30
CA ALA A 137 15.34 -3.60 -4.61
C ALA A 137 16.23 -2.36 -4.80
N ALA A 138 16.26 -1.80 -6.02
CA ALA A 138 16.98 -0.56 -6.31
C ALA A 138 16.42 0.64 -5.54
N PHE A 139 15.09 0.74 -5.41
CA PHE A 139 14.40 1.75 -4.62
C PHE A 139 14.80 1.67 -3.14
N ILE A 140 14.72 0.49 -2.52
CA ILE A 140 15.13 0.29 -1.12
C ILE A 140 16.59 0.66 -0.90
N ILE A 141 17.50 0.19 -1.77
CA ILE A 141 18.94 0.51 -1.66
C ILE A 141 19.17 2.02 -1.76
N THR A 142 18.45 2.70 -2.67
CA THR A 142 18.58 4.14 -2.86
C THR A 142 18.07 4.91 -1.65
N MET A 143 16.90 4.55 -1.11
CA MET A 143 16.34 5.17 0.09
C MET A 143 17.23 4.95 1.31
N LEU A 144 17.80 3.74 1.49
CA LEU A 144 18.76 3.47 2.56
C LEU A 144 20.03 4.32 2.45
N ARG A 145 20.55 4.54 1.24
CA ARG A 145 21.73 5.40 1.03
C ARG A 145 21.44 6.86 1.34
N ILE A 146 20.28 7.36 0.91
CA ILE A 146 19.88 8.75 1.15
C ILE A 146 19.64 8.99 2.63
N SER A 147 18.89 8.10 3.29
CA SER A 147 18.61 8.19 4.73
C SER A 147 19.88 8.15 5.58
N ARG A 148 20.86 7.31 5.24
CA ARG A 148 22.18 7.32 5.90
C ARG A 148 22.93 8.65 5.74
N ALA A 149 22.83 9.28 4.56
CA ALA A 149 23.46 10.57 4.31
C ALA A 149 22.75 11.73 5.04
N GLU A 150 21.43 11.66 5.21
CA GLU A 150 20.64 12.60 6.02
C GLU A 150 20.91 12.42 7.52
N LYS A 151 21.13 11.19 8.01
CA LYS A 151 21.52 10.93 9.41
C LYS A 151 22.82 11.62 9.80
N LEU A 152 23.80 11.61 8.88
CA LEU A 152 25.10 12.28 9.06
C LEU A 152 24.98 13.81 9.12
N LYS A 153 23.86 14.38 8.64
CA LYS A 153 23.56 15.82 8.68
C LYS A 153 22.70 16.24 9.86
N GLY A 154 22.23 15.28 10.69
CA GLY A 154 21.51 15.56 11.93
C GLY A 154 19.99 15.77 11.80
N ASP A 155 19.35 15.25 10.75
CA ASP A 155 17.89 15.39 10.56
C ASP A 155 17.06 14.57 11.56
N THR A 156 16.00 15.19 12.08
CA THR A 156 15.11 14.67 13.15
C THR A 156 14.13 13.58 12.69
N MET A 157 13.74 13.53 11.40
CA MET A 157 12.79 12.53 10.87
C MET A 157 13.27 11.08 11.05
N ILE A 158 14.59 10.87 11.15
CA ILE A 158 15.19 9.56 11.33
C ILE A 158 14.94 9.00 12.74
N SER A 159 14.72 9.88 13.73
CA SER A 159 14.53 9.46 15.12
C SER A 159 13.17 8.80 15.39
N GLU A 160 12.14 9.15 14.62
CA GLU A 160 10.77 8.64 14.80
C GLU A 160 10.64 7.19 14.33
N GLN A 161 11.13 6.84 13.14
CA GLN A 161 11.17 5.45 12.66
C GLN A 161 12.05 4.55 13.54
N GLU A 162 13.13 5.07 14.12
CA GLU A 162 13.94 4.32 15.08
C GLU A 162 13.18 4.04 16.39
N SER A 163 12.28 4.94 16.79
CA SER A 163 11.46 4.78 18.00
C SER A 163 10.35 3.73 17.86
N GLU A 164 9.91 3.44 16.64
CA GLU A 164 8.93 2.38 16.36
C GLU A 164 9.54 0.97 16.42
N VAL A 165 10.87 0.84 16.34
CA VAL A 165 11.53 -0.46 16.41
C VAL A 165 11.42 -1.02 17.84
N PRO A 166 10.79 -2.19 18.05
CA PRO A 166 10.60 -2.75 19.38
C PRO A 166 11.92 -2.91 20.15
N ASP A 167 11.94 -2.53 21.43
CA ASP A 167 13.09 -2.69 22.32
C ASP A 167 12.83 -3.71 23.43
N GLY A 168 13.89 -4.36 23.92
CA GLY A 168 13.84 -5.26 25.06
C GLY A 168 12.98 -6.52 24.85
N VAL A 169 12.68 -6.88 23.61
CA VAL A 169 11.88 -8.07 23.28
C VAL A 169 12.77 -9.30 23.25
N GLU A 170 12.47 -10.31 24.08
CA GLU A 170 13.20 -11.58 24.07
C GLU A 170 13.08 -12.31 22.72
N ASN A 171 14.16 -12.96 22.26
CA ASN A 171 14.19 -13.75 21.02
C ASN A 171 13.07 -14.79 20.94
N LYS A 172 12.71 -15.43 22.06
CA LYS A 172 11.63 -16.43 22.11
C LYS A 172 10.27 -15.81 21.75
N LYS A 173 9.97 -14.63 22.32
CA LYS A 173 8.74 -13.89 22.04
C LYS A 173 8.72 -13.36 20.62
N ALA A 174 9.85 -12.88 20.13
CA ALA A 174 9.96 -12.37 18.77
C ALA A 174 9.77 -13.50 17.72
N ILE A 175 10.44 -14.66 17.91
CA ILE A 175 10.22 -15.86 17.08
C ILE A 175 8.77 -16.33 17.13
N PHE A 176 8.16 -16.36 18.32
CA PHE A 176 6.76 -16.74 18.46
C PHE A 176 5.85 -15.87 17.59
N TRP A 177 6.02 -14.54 17.62
CA TRP A 177 5.20 -13.65 16.80
C TRP A 177 5.47 -13.79 15.30
N VAL A 178 6.72 -14.03 14.89
CA VAL A 178 7.04 -14.34 13.49
C VAL A 178 6.32 -15.61 13.04
N VAL A 179 6.38 -16.68 13.82
CA VAL A 179 5.74 -17.97 13.47
C VAL A 179 4.22 -17.81 13.42
N VAL A 180 3.61 -17.15 14.40
CA VAL A 180 2.17 -16.88 14.41
C VAL A 180 1.77 -16.05 13.20
N GLY A 181 2.51 -14.98 12.91
CA GLY A 181 2.27 -14.12 11.75
C GLY A 181 2.35 -14.90 10.43
N LEU A 182 3.42 -15.69 10.22
CA LEU A 182 3.62 -16.50 9.01
C LEU A 182 2.52 -17.55 8.76
N ILE A 183 1.86 -18.03 9.82
CA ILE A 183 0.77 -19.02 9.68
C ILE A 183 -0.58 -18.31 9.49
N VAL A 184 -0.88 -17.31 10.31
CA VAL A 184 -2.21 -16.66 10.31
C VAL A 184 -2.39 -15.74 9.11
N LEU A 185 -1.32 -15.07 8.65
CA LEU A 185 -1.40 -14.11 7.56
C LEU A 185 -1.89 -14.74 6.24
N PRO A 186 -1.32 -15.86 5.74
CA PRO A 186 -1.83 -16.52 4.54
C PRO A 186 -3.26 -17.04 4.68
N ILE A 187 -3.60 -17.63 5.83
CA ILE A 187 -4.95 -18.14 6.09
C ILE A 187 -5.98 -17.00 6.06
N SER A 188 -5.61 -15.84 6.61
CA SER A 188 -6.48 -14.67 6.65
C SER A 188 -6.66 -14.06 5.26
N ALA A 189 -5.60 -14.04 4.44
CA ALA A 189 -5.67 -13.57 3.05
C ALA A 189 -6.55 -14.47 2.19
N ASP A 190 -6.40 -15.80 2.30
CA ASP A 190 -7.26 -16.77 1.62
C ASP A 190 -8.73 -16.57 2.02
N LEU A 191 -9.00 -16.47 3.33
CA LEU A 191 -10.33 -16.23 3.85
C LEU A 191 -10.93 -14.93 3.31
N LEU A 192 -10.14 -13.84 3.27
CA LEU A 192 -10.58 -12.55 2.74
C LEU A 192 -10.89 -12.64 1.24
N VAL A 193 -9.96 -13.15 0.43
CA VAL A 193 -10.09 -13.22 -1.03
C VAL A 193 -11.28 -14.09 -1.42
N ASN A 194 -11.40 -15.29 -0.84
CA ASN A 194 -12.47 -16.21 -1.18
C ASN A 194 -13.86 -15.65 -0.81
N ASN A 195 -13.99 -15.00 0.34
CA ASN A 195 -15.26 -14.42 0.74
C ASN A 195 -15.59 -13.12 -0.02
N ALA A 196 -14.59 -12.31 -0.39
CA ALA A 196 -14.77 -11.17 -1.27
C ALA A 196 -15.31 -11.60 -2.63
N VAL A 197 -14.74 -12.68 -3.20
CA VAL A 197 -15.20 -13.28 -4.46
C VAL A 197 -16.64 -13.81 -4.37
N ILE A 198 -17.01 -14.47 -3.27
CA ILE A 198 -18.39 -14.95 -3.06
C ILE A 198 -19.39 -13.78 -3.04
N ILE A 199 -19.08 -12.71 -2.29
CA ILE A 199 -19.94 -11.53 -2.20
C ILE A 199 -20.06 -10.86 -3.57
N ALA A 200 -18.94 -10.66 -4.23
CA ALA A 200 -18.88 -9.97 -5.50
C ALA A 200 -19.61 -10.68 -6.63
N LYS A 201 -19.41 -12.00 -6.77
CA LYS A 201 -20.10 -12.79 -7.81
C LYS A 201 -21.61 -12.77 -7.64
N TYR A 202 -22.13 -12.59 -6.42
CA TYR A 202 -23.56 -12.40 -6.19
C TYR A 202 -24.08 -11.08 -6.77
N PHE A 203 -23.25 -10.02 -6.79
CA PHE A 203 -23.57 -8.72 -7.38
C PHE A 203 -23.15 -8.60 -8.85
N GLY A 204 -22.63 -9.67 -9.46
CA GLY A 204 -22.14 -9.67 -10.84
C GLY A 204 -20.75 -9.04 -11.04
N MET A 205 -20.05 -8.69 -9.96
CA MET A 205 -18.75 -8.00 -10.01
C MET A 205 -17.66 -8.86 -10.66
N SER A 206 -16.93 -8.26 -11.61
CA SER A 206 -15.73 -8.84 -12.21
C SER A 206 -14.58 -8.89 -11.21
N ASP A 207 -13.70 -9.89 -11.34
CA ASP A 207 -12.56 -10.13 -10.43
C ASP A 207 -11.66 -8.89 -10.23
N LEU A 208 -11.54 -8.04 -11.26
CA LEU A 208 -10.85 -6.75 -11.21
C LEU A 208 -11.56 -5.76 -10.26
N VAL A 209 -12.88 -5.58 -10.40
CA VAL A 209 -13.67 -4.65 -9.58
C VAL A 209 -13.65 -5.08 -8.10
N ILE A 210 -13.59 -6.38 -7.81
CA ILE A 210 -13.42 -6.89 -6.43
C ILE A 210 -12.12 -6.38 -5.83
N GLY A 211 -11.03 -6.50 -6.59
CA GLY A 211 -9.71 -6.01 -6.21
C GLY A 211 -9.73 -4.50 -5.94
N LEU A 212 -10.30 -3.73 -6.87
CA LEU A 212 -10.36 -2.25 -6.80
C LEU A 212 -11.23 -1.72 -5.65
N THR A 213 -12.16 -2.52 -5.15
CA THR A 213 -13.18 -2.09 -4.18
C THR A 213 -12.96 -2.68 -2.80
N ILE A 214 -13.58 -3.83 -2.53
CA ILE A 214 -13.67 -4.41 -1.18
C ILE A 214 -12.27 -4.75 -0.66
N ILE A 215 -11.42 -5.31 -1.53
CA ILE A 215 -10.10 -5.77 -1.14
C ILE A 215 -9.17 -4.58 -0.91
N ALA A 216 -8.98 -3.73 -1.91
CA ALA A 216 -8.13 -2.55 -1.80
C ALA A 216 -8.51 -1.62 -0.63
N VAL A 217 -9.81 -1.35 -0.45
CA VAL A 217 -10.26 -0.52 0.68
C VAL A 217 -9.98 -1.21 2.00
N GLY A 218 -10.23 -2.52 2.08
CA GLY A 218 -9.99 -3.30 3.28
C GLY A 218 -8.52 -3.31 3.68
N THR A 219 -7.63 -3.67 2.77
CA THR A 219 -6.19 -3.77 3.06
C THR A 219 -5.56 -2.44 3.37
N SER A 220 -6.11 -1.32 2.88
CA SER A 220 -5.59 0.04 3.12
C SER A 220 -6.22 0.76 4.34
N LEU A 221 -7.10 0.10 5.12
CA LEU A 221 -7.57 0.63 6.41
C LEU A 221 -6.45 0.83 7.46
N PRO A 222 -5.43 -0.03 7.58
CA PRO A 222 -4.29 0.18 8.48
C PRO A 222 -3.56 1.48 8.16
N GLU A 223 -3.34 1.79 6.89
CA GLU A 223 -2.74 3.04 6.43
C GLU A 223 -3.60 4.23 6.83
N LEU A 224 -4.93 4.14 6.67
CA LEU A 224 -5.83 5.19 7.12
C LEU A 224 -5.69 5.46 8.62
N ALA A 225 -5.65 4.40 9.43
CA ALA A 225 -5.46 4.51 10.86
C ALA A 225 -4.10 5.13 11.21
N ALA A 226 -3.02 4.69 10.54
CA ALA A 226 -1.67 5.20 10.74
C ALA A 226 -1.54 6.68 10.35
N SER A 227 -2.07 7.07 9.19
CA SER A 227 -2.04 8.46 8.71
C SER A 227 -2.85 9.39 9.62
N LEU A 228 -4.04 8.97 10.07
CA LEU A 228 -4.82 9.75 11.04
C LEU A 228 -4.08 9.88 12.38
N ALA A 229 -3.49 8.80 12.88
CA ALA A 229 -2.73 8.81 14.13
C ALA A 229 -1.50 9.74 14.05
N GLY A 230 -0.74 9.70 12.96
CA GLY A 230 0.43 10.57 12.75
C GLY A 230 0.04 12.05 12.70
N VAL A 231 -1.02 12.39 11.96
CA VAL A 231 -1.50 13.78 11.83
C VAL A 231 -2.04 14.33 13.15
N MET A 232 -2.66 13.47 13.97
CA MET A 232 -3.07 13.81 15.34
C MET A 232 -1.89 14.09 16.28
N LYS A 233 -0.72 13.49 16.02
CA LYS A 233 0.53 13.76 16.75
C LYS A 233 1.31 14.97 16.22
N GLY A 234 0.90 15.54 15.08
CA GLY A 234 1.60 16.65 14.43
C GLY A 234 2.65 16.22 13.40
N GLU A 235 2.70 14.92 13.07
CA GLU A 235 3.68 14.31 12.15
C GLU A 235 3.14 14.31 10.71
N ASP A 236 2.68 15.47 10.22
CA ASP A 236 1.95 15.60 8.96
C ASP A 236 2.79 15.13 7.75
N ASP A 237 4.08 15.47 7.75
CA ASP A 237 5.02 15.13 6.69
C ASP A 237 5.24 13.60 6.59
N MET A 238 5.25 12.90 7.72
CA MET A 238 5.40 11.44 7.77
C MET A 238 4.13 10.76 7.26
N ALA A 239 2.94 11.28 7.61
CA ALA A 239 1.68 10.73 7.12
C ALA A 239 1.56 10.82 5.59
N VAL A 240 1.97 11.94 4.98
CA VAL A 240 1.98 12.11 3.51
C VAL A 240 3.06 11.23 2.87
N GLY A 241 4.26 11.22 3.43
CA GLY A 241 5.37 10.39 2.95
C GLY A 241 5.04 8.89 2.97
N ASN A 242 4.38 8.41 4.04
CA ASN A 242 3.95 7.02 4.13
C ASN A 242 2.98 6.63 3.02
N ILE A 243 2.01 7.48 2.69
CA ILE A 243 1.04 7.19 1.62
C ILE A 243 1.72 7.14 0.25
N ILE A 244 2.59 8.11 -0.04
CA ILE A 244 3.34 8.16 -1.32
C ILE A 244 4.29 6.97 -1.42
N GLY A 245 4.97 6.65 -0.31
CA GLY A 245 5.79 5.46 -0.16
C GLY A 245 4.98 4.21 -0.48
N SER A 246 3.87 3.97 0.23
CA SER A 246 2.98 2.82 0.01
C SER A 246 2.55 2.69 -1.46
N ASN A 247 2.29 3.79 -2.17
CA ASN A 247 1.98 3.72 -3.60
C ASN A 247 3.15 3.21 -4.46
N VAL A 248 4.37 3.63 -4.15
CA VAL A 248 5.59 3.11 -4.79
C VAL A 248 5.78 1.62 -4.44
N PHE A 249 5.60 1.24 -3.18
CA PHE A 249 5.68 -0.15 -2.73
C PHE A 249 4.65 -1.05 -3.42
N ASN A 250 3.40 -0.59 -3.52
CA ASN A 250 2.32 -1.29 -4.18
C ASN A 250 2.63 -1.58 -5.64
N ILE A 251 3.18 -0.61 -6.37
CA ILE A 251 3.54 -0.83 -7.78
C ILE A 251 4.77 -1.73 -7.90
N LEU A 252 5.84 -1.46 -7.16
CA LEU A 252 7.11 -2.17 -7.38
C LEU A 252 7.12 -3.56 -6.75
N ALA A 253 6.62 -3.70 -5.53
CA ALA A 253 6.60 -4.97 -4.81
C ALA A 253 5.29 -5.73 -5.05
N VAL A 254 4.14 -5.12 -4.77
CA VAL A 254 2.86 -5.84 -4.76
C VAL A 254 2.44 -6.26 -6.18
N MET A 255 2.57 -5.40 -7.20
CA MET A 255 2.28 -5.76 -8.60
C MET A 255 3.32 -6.71 -9.20
N GLY A 256 4.55 -6.72 -8.68
CA GLY A 256 5.58 -7.66 -9.10
C GLY A 256 5.22 -9.11 -8.77
N ILE A 257 4.53 -9.33 -7.65
CA ILE A 257 4.11 -10.66 -7.19
C ILE A 257 3.22 -11.41 -8.20
N PRO A 258 2.07 -10.88 -8.65
CA PRO A 258 1.25 -11.57 -9.64
C PRO A 258 1.99 -11.82 -10.96
N GLY A 259 2.86 -10.90 -11.40
CA GLY A 259 3.70 -11.12 -12.57
C GLY A 259 4.65 -12.31 -12.40
N LEU A 260 5.19 -12.54 -11.20
CA LEU A 260 6.07 -13.67 -10.91
C LEU A 260 5.31 -15.00 -10.70
N LEU A 261 4.15 -14.95 -10.06
CA LEU A 261 3.42 -16.15 -9.62
C LEU A 261 2.40 -16.65 -10.66
N ASN A 262 1.76 -15.74 -11.39
CA ASN A 262 0.73 -16.08 -12.38
C ASN A 262 0.73 -15.09 -13.57
N PRO A 263 1.72 -15.19 -14.47
CA PRO A 263 1.75 -14.39 -15.69
C PRO A 263 0.47 -14.58 -16.51
N SER A 264 -0.29 -13.50 -16.75
CA SER A 264 -1.58 -13.61 -17.42
C SER A 264 -1.95 -12.35 -18.20
N PHE A 265 -2.93 -12.51 -19.10
CA PHE A 265 -3.67 -11.37 -19.61
C PHE A 265 -4.48 -10.74 -18.48
N LEU A 266 -4.58 -9.43 -18.54
CA LEU A 266 -5.35 -8.59 -17.63
C LEU A 266 -6.63 -8.15 -18.32
N ASN A 267 -7.66 -7.88 -17.52
CA ASN A 267 -8.84 -7.19 -17.98
C ASN A 267 -8.45 -5.81 -18.56
N GLU A 268 -8.99 -5.50 -19.74
CA GLU A 268 -8.67 -4.27 -20.48
C GLU A 268 -8.96 -3.00 -19.66
N ASP A 269 -10.00 -3.03 -18.81
CA ASP A 269 -10.37 -1.91 -17.93
C ASP A 269 -9.24 -1.50 -16.99
N ALA A 270 -8.38 -2.45 -16.57
CA ALA A 270 -7.28 -2.17 -15.66
C ALA A 270 -6.34 -1.11 -16.25
N MET A 271 -6.07 -1.17 -17.56
CA MET A 271 -5.25 -0.18 -18.28
C MET A 271 -6.10 0.97 -18.86
N ASN A 272 -7.26 0.67 -19.42
CA ASN A 272 -8.06 1.64 -20.17
C ASN A 272 -8.85 2.59 -19.26
N ARG A 273 -9.13 2.20 -18.01
CA ARG A 273 -9.88 2.99 -17.04
C ARG A 273 -9.07 3.21 -15.76
N ASP A 274 -8.69 2.14 -15.07
CA ASP A 274 -8.29 2.22 -13.67
C ASP A 274 -6.87 2.80 -13.51
N PHE A 275 -5.96 2.43 -14.40
CA PHE A 275 -4.65 3.08 -14.51
C PHE A 275 -4.76 4.60 -14.70
N TRP A 276 -5.66 5.07 -15.57
CA TRP A 276 -5.84 6.50 -15.82
C TRP A 276 -6.45 7.24 -14.64
N VAL A 277 -7.34 6.60 -13.89
CA VAL A 277 -7.84 7.14 -12.62
C VAL A 277 -6.69 7.27 -11.62
N MET A 278 -5.90 6.20 -11.43
CA MET A 278 -4.72 6.20 -10.55
C MET A 278 -3.71 7.30 -10.93
N LEU A 279 -3.39 7.43 -12.21
CA LEU A 279 -2.51 8.50 -12.71
C LEU A 279 -3.12 9.88 -12.51
N GLY A 280 -4.42 10.03 -12.79
CA GLY A 280 -5.16 11.28 -12.61
C GLY A 280 -5.14 11.78 -11.18
N VAL A 281 -5.45 10.92 -10.20
CA VAL A 281 -5.39 11.30 -8.77
C VAL A 281 -3.95 11.55 -8.31
N SER A 282 -2.98 10.81 -8.86
CA SER A 282 -1.55 11.04 -8.58
C SER A 282 -1.07 12.40 -9.09
N LEU A 283 -1.45 12.79 -10.31
CA LEU A 283 -1.12 14.10 -10.87
C LEU A 283 -1.85 15.22 -10.13
N LEU A 284 -3.11 15.01 -9.75
CA LEU A 284 -3.87 15.95 -8.94
C LEU A 284 -3.19 16.20 -7.59
N LEU A 285 -2.71 15.15 -6.93
CA LEU A 285 -1.92 15.27 -5.71
C LEU A 285 -0.66 16.11 -5.93
N VAL A 286 0.07 15.89 -7.03
CA VAL A 286 1.26 16.69 -7.37
C VAL A 286 0.92 18.17 -7.51
N VAL A 287 -0.18 18.50 -8.20
CA VAL A 287 -0.63 19.89 -8.38
C VAL A 287 -1.00 20.53 -7.04
N MET A 288 -1.74 19.82 -6.18
CA MET A 288 -2.11 20.29 -4.84
C MET A 288 -0.87 20.50 -3.96
N ALA A 289 0.07 19.54 -3.95
CA ALA A 289 1.31 19.62 -3.18
C ALA A 289 2.26 20.74 -3.63
N LEU A 290 2.26 21.08 -4.93
CA LEU A 290 3.00 22.21 -5.51
C LEU A 290 2.31 23.57 -5.31
N GLY A 291 1.11 23.58 -4.74
CA GLY A 291 0.33 24.79 -4.47
C GLY A 291 1.07 25.80 -3.57
N LYS A 292 0.58 27.04 -3.56
CA LYS A 292 1.21 28.17 -2.84
C LYS A 292 1.42 27.90 -1.34
N SER A 293 0.52 27.12 -0.72
CA SER A 293 0.57 26.78 0.70
C SER A 293 1.48 25.59 1.02
N ARG A 294 1.95 24.84 0.00
CA ARG A 294 2.65 23.54 0.16
C ARG A 294 1.95 22.63 1.17
N SER A 295 0.63 22.64 1.13
CA SER A 295 -0.20 21.88 2.03
C SER A 295 -1.48 21.46 1.34
N ILE A 296 -1.94 20.26 1.67
CA ILE A 296 -3.22 19.73 1.22
C ILE A 296 -4.28 20.23 2.20
N ASN A 297 -5.11 21.16 1.74
CA ASN A 297 -6.15 21.78 2.57
C ASN A 297 -7.45 20.95 2.56
N ARG A 298 -8.42 21.36 3.39
CA ARG A 298 -9.72 20.66 3.51
C ARG A 298 -10.54 20.63 2.22
N ILE A 299 -10.43 21.64 1.38
CA ILE A 299 -11.15 21.68 0.09
C ILE A 299 -10.52 20.66 -0.86
N GLU A 300 -9.19 20.63 -0.95
CA GLU A 300 -8.45 19.64 -1.73
C GLU A 300 -8.71 18.22 -1.23
N GLY A 301 -8.73 18.01 0.09
CA GLY A 301 -9.15 16.75 0.71
C GLY A 301 -10.59 16.36 0.38
N SER A 302 -11.51 17.34 0.34
CA SER A 302 -12.91 17.11 -0.08
C SER A 302 -12.98 16.66 -1.54
N ILE A 303 -12.20 17.28 -2.43
CA ILE A 303 -12.15 16.93 -3.85
C ILE A 303 -11.64 15.50 -4.00
N LEU A 304 -10.52 15.15 -3.36
CA LEU A 304 -9.96 13.80 -3.39
C LEU A 304 -10.97 12.75 -2.90
N PHE A 305 -11.61 13.00 -1.75
CA PHE A 305 -12.59 12.09 -1.17
C PHE A 305 -13.82 11.92 -2.06
N LEU A 306 -14.36 13.02 -2.62
CA LEU A 306 -15.51 12.94 -3.53
C LEU A 306 -15.16 12.23 -4.84
N LEU A 307 -13.94 12.41 -5.37
CA LEU A 307 -13.46 11.65 -6.53
C LEU A 307 -13.40 10.15 -6.24
N PHE A 308 -12.95 9.76 -5.04
CA PHE A 308 -12.97 8.36 -4.62
C PHE A 308 -14.39 7.81 -4.61
N ILE A 309 -15.34 8.50 -3.96
CA ILE A 309 -16.74 8.06 -3.89
C ILE A 309 -17.37 7.98 -5.30
N ALA A 310 -17.09 8.96 -6.16
CA ALA A 310 -17.57 8.96 -7.55
C ALA A 310 -17.01 7.78 -8.36
N TYR A 311 -15.72 7.49 -8.20
CA TYR A 311 -15.07 6.35 -8.85
C TYR A 311 -15.64 5.02 -8.37
N GLN A 312 -15.77 4.81 -7.05
CA GLN A 312 -16.38 3.58 -6.53
C GLN A 312 -17.84 3.43 -6.97
N GLY A 313 -18.61 4.52 -6.99
CA GLY A 313 -19.96 4.54 -7.51
C GLY A 313 -20.02 4.16 -8.99
N TYR A 314 -19.13 4.71 -9.81
CA TYR A 314 -18.99 4.36 -11.22
C TYR A 314 -18.68 2.87 -11.40
N LEU A 315 -17.73 2.33 -10.63
CA LEU A 315 -17.38 0.91 -10.70
C LEU A 315 -18.59 0.03 -10.39
N ILE A 316 -19.29 0.29 -9.28
CA ILE A 316 -20.43 -0.51 -8.81
C ILE A 316 -21.63 -0.44 -9.76
N MET A 317 -21.83 0.69 -10.45
CA MET A 317 -22.94 0.88 -11.39
C MET A 317 -22.69 0.28 -12.77
N ASN A 318 -21.42 0.08 -13.15
CA ASN A 318 -21.02 -0.46 -14.46
C ASN A 318 -20.37 -1.85 -14.33
N VAL A 319 -20.81 -2.59 -13.30
CA VAL A 319 -20.47 -4.00 -13.06
C VAL A 319 -21.10 -4.92 -14.09
#